data_AF-A0A7G6YU42-F1
#
_entry.id   AF-A0A7G6YU42-F1
#
_cell.length_a   1.000
_cell.length_b   1.000
_cell.length_c   1.000
_cell.angle_alpha   90.00
_cell.angle_beta   90.00
_cell.angle_gamma   90.00
#
_symmetry.space_group_name_H-M   'P 1'
#
loop_
_entity.id
_entity.type
_entity.pdbx_description
1 polymer ?
#
loop_
_entity_poly.entity_id
_entity_poly.type
_entity_poly.pdbx_seq_one_letter_code
_entity_poly.pdbx_strand_id
1 'polypeptide(L)'
;MQLSSFHRAFPSPHLLVPYSEGLRFVQIALRSFPHGGLKEWAATRKPAINYSMLVTLKNNKLRKPAPLLVQRILKEFDFPAELIGTDSADNERHYKFVFPNQELLDLFNAQLAQHDNSTNNPEGA
;
A
#
# COMPACT_ATOMS: atom_id res chain seq x y z
N MET A 1 39.41 12.16 0.77
CA MET A 1 37.99 12.48 1.07
C MET A 1 37.17 12.02 -0.12
N GLN A 2 36.53 10.86 -0.02
CA GLN A 2 35.77 10.26 -1.13
C GLN A 2 34.37 10.87 -1.13
N LEU A 3 34.05 11.70 -2.13
CA LEU A 3 32.70 12.17 -2.40
C LEU A 3 31.91 10.97 -2.94
N SER A 4 31.18 10.30 -2.04
CA SER A 4 30.18 9.31 -2.41
C SER A 4 29.05 10.02 -3.14
N SER A 5 29.14 10.09 -4.46
CA SER A 5 28.05 10.51 -5.33
C SER A 5 26.86 9.58 -5.08
N PHE A 6 25.86 10.03 -4.32
CA PHE A 6 24.56 9.39 -4.23
C PHE A 6 23.83 9.55 -5.57
N HIS A 7 24.23 8.76 -6.57
CA HIS A 7 23.40 8.53 -7.72
C HIS A 7 22.24 7.66 -7.23
N ARG A 8 21.14 8.30 -6.83
CA ARG A 8 19.86 7.62 -6.61
C ARG A 8 19.47 7.08 -7.99
N ALA A 9 19.92 5.86 -8.29
CA ALA A 9 19.55 5.16 -9.51
C ALA A 9 18.02 5.26 -9.61
N PHE A 10 17.53 5.72 -10.76
CA PHE A 10 16.09 5.77 -11.00
C PHE A 10 15.52 4.38 -10.66
N PRO A 11 14.44 4.31 -9.88
CA PRO A 11 13.85 3.03 -9.53
C PRO A 11 13.56 2.25 -10.82
N SER A 12 13.89 0.96 -10.81
CA SER A 12 13.55 0.07 -11.91
C SER A 12 12.06 0.22 -12.25
N PRO A 13 11.70 0.64 -13.48
CA PRO A 13 10.32 1.01 -13.80
C PRO A 13 9.35 -0.18 -13.70
N HIS A 14 9.85 -1.40 -13.82
CA HIS A 14 9.08 -2.63 -13.65
C HIS A 14 8.71 -2.93 -12.18
N LEU A 15 9.37 -2.31 -11.20
CA LEU A 15 9.07 -2.46 -9.77
C LEU A 15 8.06 -1.43 -9.25
N LEU A 16 7.51 -0.60 -10.14
CA LEU A 16 6.59 0.47 -9.79
C LEU A 16 5.15 -0.01 -9.79
N VAL A 17 4.44 0.35 -8.72
CA VAL A 17 2.99 0.13 -8.56
C VAL A 17 2.31 1.47 -8.34
N PRO A 18 1.19 1.77 -9.02
CA PRO A 18 0.46 3.01 -8.79
C PRO A 18 -0.16 3.06 -7.39
N TYR A 19 -0.41 4.27 -6.87
CA TYR A 19 -1.06 4.45 -5.57
C TYR A 19 -2.38 3.69 -5.43
N SER A 20 -3.17 3.61 -6.50
CA SER A 20 -4.47 2.92 -6.52
C SER A 20 -4.34 1.44 -6.15
N GLU A 21 -3.37 0.73 -6.70
CA GLU A 21 -3.14 -0.70 -6.42
C GLU A 21 -2.63 -0.91 -4.99
N GLY A 22 -1.69 -0.06 -4.53
CA GLY A 22 -1.23 -0.11 -3.13
C GLY A 22 -2.37 0.18 -2.15
N LEU A 23 -3.23 1.16 -2.45
CA LEU A 23 -4.41 1.47 -1.65
C LEU A 23 -5.40 0.29 -1.64
N ARG A 24 -5.64 -0.31 -2.80
CA ARG A 24 -6.55 -1.45 -2.96
C ARG A 24 -6.08 -2.64 -2.12
N PHE A 25 -4.80 -3.01 -2.21
CA PHE A 25 -4.21 -4.05 -1.38
C PHE A 25 -4.42 -3.77 0.11
N VAL A 26 -4.09 -2.55 0.55
CA VAL A 26 -4.28 -2.16 1.96
C VAL A 26 -5.74 -2.26 2.36
N GLN A 27 -6.68 -1.80 1.55
CA GLN A 27 -8.11 -1.89 1.85
C GLN A 27 -8.58 -3.33 2.01
N ILE A 28 -8.11 -4.23 1.15
CA ILE A 28 -8.37 -5.67 1.23
C ILE A 28 -7.82 -6.22 2.55
N ALA A 29 -6.54 -6.01 2.83
CA ALA A 29 -5.89 -6.50 4.04
C ALA A 29 -6.57 -6.00 5.33
N LEU A 30 -6.98 -4.72 5.36
CA LEU A 30 -7.72 -4.15 6.49
C LEU A 30 -9.16 -4.69 6.63
N ARG A 31 -9.78 -5.19 5.55
CA ARG A 31 -11.11 -5.82 5.57
C ARG A 31 -11.07 -7.28 6.03
N SER A 32 -9.93 -7.95 5.89
CA SER A 32 -9.74 -9.34 6.31
C SER A 32 -9.67 -9.54 7.83
N PHE A 33 -9.59 -8.47 8.62
CA PHE A 33 -9.63 -8.59 10.08
C PHE A 33 -11.02 -9.02 10.59
N PRO A 34 -11.08 -9.92 11.58
CA PRO A 34 -12.34 -10.23 12.27
C PRO A 34 -12.87 -9.00 13.02
N HIS A 35 -14.12 -9.06 13.45
CA HIS A 35 -14.74 -7.96 14.18
C HIS A 35 -13.92 -7.57 15.41
N GLY A 36 -13.54 -6.30 15.51
CA GLY A 36 -12.73 -5.78 16.62
C GLY A 36 -11.21 -5.87 16.39
N GLY A 37 -10.75 -6.86 15.62
CA GLY A 37 -9.33 -7.14 15.41
C GLY A 37 -8.54 -5.97 14.79
N LEU A 38 -9.18 -5.18 13.92
CA LEU A 38 -8.54 -3.99 13.34
C LEU A 38 -8.18 -2.92 14.39
N LYS A 39 -9.02 -2.74 15.42
CA LYS A 39 -8.78 -1.77 16.48
C LYS A 39 -7.58 -2.17 17.34
N GLU A 40 -7.52 -3.44 17.69
CA GLU A 40 -6.41 -4.02 18.45
C GLU A 40 -5.11 -3.98 17.63
N TRP A 41 -5.16 -4.42 16.37
CA TRP A 41 -4.03 -4.37 15.45
C TRP A 41 -3.46 -2.96 15.31
N ALA A 42 -4.32 -1.93 15.25
CA ALA A 42 -3.88 -0.54 15.13
C ALA A 42 -3.17 -0.03 16.41
N ALA A 43 -3.62 -0.47 17.57
CA ALA A 43 -3.07 -0.10 18.87
C ALA A 43 -1.71 -0.77 19.16
N THR A 44 -1.44 -1.95 18.59
CA THR A 44 -0.18 -2.67 18.79
C THR A 44 0.97 -2.16 17.89
N ARG A 45 0.66 -1.40 16.83
CA ARG A 45 1.68 -0.79 15.97
C ARG A 45 2.49 0.26 16.74
N LYS A 46 3.75 0.48 16.33
CA LYS A 46 4.62 1.50 16.91
C LYS A 46 5.15 2.45 15.82
N PRO A 47 4.79 3.75 15.86
CA PRO A 47 3.80 4.39 16.74
C PRO A 47 2.38 3.81 16.54
N ALA A 48 1.42 4.03 17.43
CA ALA A 48 0.06 3.54 17.18
C ALA A 48 -0.50 4.15 15.89
N ILE A 49 -1.27 3.37 15.12
CA ILE A 49 -1.99 3.90 13.96
C ILE A 49 -3.36 4.39 14.43
N ASN A 50 -3.77 5.58 13.98
CA ASN A 50 -5.09 6.11 14.31
C ASN A 50 -6.19 5.20 13.71
N TYR A 51 -7.00 4.60 14.58
CA TYR A 51 -8.07 3.68 14.18
C TYR A 51 -9.12 4.33 13.26
N SER A 52 -9.53 5.57 13.56
CA SER A 52 -10.51 6.29 12.73
C SER A 52 -9.99 6.55 11.31
N MET A 53 -8.69 6.84 11.17
CA MET A 53 -8.05 6.96 9.86
C MET A 53 -8.03 5.63 9.10
N LEU A 54 -7.75 4.51 9.78
CA LEU A 54 -7.81 3.17 9.17
C LEU A 54 -9.22 2.83 8.69
N VAL A 55 -10.24 3.10 9.51
CA VAL A 55 -11.65 2.87 9.11
C VAL A 55 -12.02 3.72 7.89
N THR A 56 -11.59 4.98 7.87
CA THR A 56 -11.84 5.89 6.73
C THR A 56 -11.14 5.39 5.46
N LEU A 57 -9.88 4.97 5.57
CA LEU A 57 -9.10 4.40 4.47
C LEU A 57 -9.71 3.10 3.95
N LYS A 58 -10.01 2.16 4.85
CA LYS A 58 -10.63 0.86 4.56
C LYS A 58 -11.93 0.99 3.76
N ASN A 59 -12.74 1.99 4.10
CA ASN A 59 -14.05 2.24 3.50
C ASN A 59 -14.00 3.20 2.31
N ASN A 60 -12.81 3.55 1.81
CA ASN A 60 -12.63 4.50 0.72
C ASN A 60 -13.30 5.87 0.95
N LYS A 61 -13.28 6.37 2.19
CA LYS A 61 -13.91 7.66 2.59
C LYS A 61 -12.90 8.79 2.78
N LEU A 62 -11.66 8.63 2.34
CA LEU A 62 -10.64 9.67 2.46
C LEU A 62 -10.94 10.82 1.49
N ARG A 63 -10.89 12.06 1.98
CA ARG A 63 -11.08 13.26 1.14
C ARG A 63 -9.87 13.59 0.26
N LYS A 64 -8.69 13.09 0.62
CA LYS A 64 -7.42 13.32 -0.06
C LYS A 64 -6.58 12.05 -0.03
N PRO A 65 -5.68 11.83 -1.01
CA PRO A 65 -4.72 10.74 -0.97
C PRO A 65 -3.91 10.75 0.33
N ALA A 66 -3.71 9.56 0.91
CA ALA A 66 -2.91 9.36 2.12
C ALA A 66 -1.73 8.42 1.84
N PRO A 67 -0.79 8.80 0.95
CA PRO A 67 0.26 7.90 0.44
C PRO A 67 1.21 7.40 1.53
N LEU A 68 1.57 8.24 2.50
CA LEU A 68 2.42 7.83 3.63
C LEU A 68 1.72 6.82 4.56
N LEU A 69 0.40 6.95 4.73
CA LEU A 69 -0.38 5.99 5.52
C LEU A 69 -0.45 4.65 4.79
N VAL A 70 -0.69 4.66 3.47
CA VAL A 70 -0.69 3.44 2.65
C VAL A 70 0.68 2.78 2.65
N GLN A 71 1.76 3.53 2.41
CA GLN A 71 3.14 3.03 2.47
C GLN A 71 3.43 2.35 3.80
N ARG A 72 3.04 3.02 4.89
CA ARG A 72 3.23 2.51 6.23
C ARG A 72 2.49 1.20 6.44
N ILE A 73 1.24 1.09 6.00
CA ILE A 73 0.46 -0.13 6.17
C ILE A 73 1.03 -1.25 5.30
N LEU A 74 1.44 -0.97 4.06
CA LEU A 74 2.16 -1.94 3.22
C LEU A 74 3.36 -2.54 3.96
N LYS A 75 4.16 -1.69 4.62
CA LYS A 75 5.31 -2.15 5.42
C LYS A 75 4.90 -3.02 6.61
N GLU A 76 3.77 -2.75 7.25
CA GLU A 76 3.24 -3.59 8.34
C GLU A 76 2.71 -4.95 7.85
N PHE A 77 2.51 -5.09 6.54
CA PHE A 77 2.15 -6.34 5.85
C PHE A 77 3.34 -6.91 5.06
N ASP A 78 4.58 -6.63 5.50
CA ASP A 78 5.82 -7.15 4.92
C ASP A 78 6.07 -6.75 3.45
N PHE A 79 5.43 -5.68 2.99
CA PHE A 79 5.72 -5.04 1.71
C PHE A 79 6.42 -3.69 1.93
N PRO A 80 7.75 -3.66 2.10
CA PRO A 80 8.52 -2.45 2.40
C PRO A 80 8.71 -1.58 1.15
N ALA A 81 7.62 -1.20 0.49
CA ALA A 81 7.66 -0.38 -0.71
C ALA A 81 8.00 1.08 -0.39
N GLU A 82 8.79 1.70 -1.25
CA GLU A 82 9.20 3.10 -1.12
C GLU A 82 8.22 4.03 -1.86
N LEU A 83 7.81 5.10 -1.21
CA LEU A 83 6.91 6.09 -1.82
C LEU A 83 7.69 7.04 -2.75
N ILE A 84 7.21 7.19 -3.97
CA ILE A 84 7.68 8.19 -4.93
C ILE A 84 6.51 9.10 -5.30
N GLY A 85 6.73 10.40 -5.15
CA GLY A 85 5.88 11.43 -5.72
C GLY A 85 6.47 11.92 -7.02
N THR A 86 5.66 11.98 -8.07
CA THR A 86 6.01 12.64 -9.32
C THR A 86 5.09 13.82 -9.53
N ASP A 87 5.67 14.97 -9.84
CA ASP A 87 4.90 16.12 -10.29
C ASP A 87 4.51 15.88 -11.75
N SER A 88 3.20 15.84 -12.04
CA SER A 88 2.69 15.73 -13.40
C SER A 88 2.55 17.11 -14.03
N ALA A 89 2.50 17.16 -15.36
CA ALA A 89 2.31 18.39 -16.13
C ALA A 89 1.03 19.17 -15.75
N ASP A 90 0.05 18.50 -15.15
CA ASP A 90 -1.22 19.08 -14.70
C ASP A 90 -1.14 19.72 -13.29
N ASN A 91 0.05 19.84 -12.70
CA ASN A 91 0.26 20.32 -11.33
C ASN A 91 -0.41 19.43 -10.25
N GLU A 92 -0.91 18.25 -10.63
CA GLU A 92 -1.34 17.21 -9.73
C GLU A 92 -0.17 16.32 -9.31
N ARG A 93 -0.15 15.95 -8.02
CA ARG A 93 0.88 15.08 -7.46
C ARG A 93 0.47 13.62 -7.57
N HIS A 94 1.20 12.87 -8.38
CA HIS A 94 0.96 11.44 -8.56
C HIS A 94 1.87 10.64 -7.63
N TYR A 95 1.31 9.62 -6.99
CA TYR A 95 2.04 8.77 -6.06
C TYR A 95 2.20 7.36 -6.62
N LYS A 96 3.40 6.80 -6.48
CA LYS A 96 3.75 5.42 -6.84
C LYS A 96 4.53 4.78 -5.70
N PHE A 97 4.47 3.46 -5.64
CA PHE A 97 5.24 2.64 -4.71
C PHE A 97 6.28 1.84 -5.47
N VAL A 98 7.50 1.78 -4.96
CA VAL A 98 8.59 0.98 -5.55
C VAL A 98 8.89 -0.19 -4.65
N PHE A 99 8.75 -1.39 -5.19
CA PHE A 99 9.13 -2.59 -4.48
C PHE A 99 10.65 -2.78 -4.52
N PRO A 100 11.27 -3.35 -3.47
CA PRO A 100 12.72 -3.51 -3.42
C PRO A 100 13.23 -4.58 -4.39
N ASN A 101 12.40 -5.54 -4.79
CA ASN A 101 12.74 -6.63 -5.70
C ASN A 101 11.48 -7.17 -6.41
N GLN A 102 11.71 -7.98 -7.45
CA GLN A 102 10.64 -8.58 -8.25
C GLN A 102 9.83 -9.60 -7.46
N GLU A 103 10.47 -10.38 -6.57
CA GLU A 103 9.82 -11.40 -5.74
C GLU A 103 8.68 -10.82 -4.88
N LEU A 104 8.92 -9.70 -4.19
CA LEU A 104 7.90 -9.04 -3.39
C LEU A 104 6.80 -8.40 -4.23
N LEU A 105 7.14 -7.92 -5.43
CA LEU A 105 6.13 -7.44 -6.37
C LEU A 105 5.25 -8.58 -6.88
N ASP A 106 5.82 -9.73 -7.21
CA ASP A 106 5.09 -10.91 -7.67
C ASP A 106 4.17 -11.44 -6.56
N LEU A 107 4.66 -11.50 -5.31
CA LEU A 107 3.85 -11.87 -4.16
C LEU A 107 2.69 -10.90 -3.94
N PHE A 108 2.95 -9.59 -4.03
CA PHE A 108 1.93 -8.56 -3.92
C PHE A 108 0.84 -8.72 -4.98
N ASN A 109 1.24 -8.91 -6.25
CA ASN A 109 0.32 -9.11 -7.36
C ASN A 109 -0.48 -10.41 -7.24
N ALA A 110 0.16 -11.49 -6.78
CA ALA A 110 -0.50 -12.76 -6.54
C ALA A 110 -1.57 -12.64 -5.44
N GLN A 111 -1.28 -11.95 -4.33
CA GLN A 111 -2.26 -11.70 -3.27
C GLN A 111 -3.44 -10.86 -3.77
N LEU A 112 -3.19 -9.82 -4.58
CA LEU A 112 -4.27 -9.05 -5.21
C LEU A 112 -5.16 -9.93 -6.12
N ALA A 113 -4.55 -10.75 -6.97
CA ALA A 113 -5.29 -11.61 -7.91
C ALA A 113 -6.14 -12.68 -7.19
N GLN A 114 -5.65 -13.23 -6.08
CA GLN A 114 -6.41 -14.20 -5.28
C GLN A 114 -7.73 -13.61 -4.75
N HIS A 115 -7.71 -12.34 -4.33
CA HIS A 115 -8.91 -11.67 -3.86
C HIS A 115 -9.92 -11.37 -4.99
N ASP A 116 -9.44 -11.09 -6.20
CA ASP A 116 -10.31 -10.90 -7.37
C ASP A 116 -10.99 -12.19 -7.80
N ASN A 117 -10.30 -13.32 -7.73
CA ASN A 117 -10.89 -14.61 -8.02
C ASN A 117 -11.89 -15.04 -6.92
N SER A 118 -11.61 -14.72 -5.66
CA SER A 118 -12.52 -15.04 -4.54
C SER A 118 -13.79 -14.18 -4.51
N THR A 119 -13.76 -12.96 -5.05
CA THR A 119 -14.95 -12.10 -5.14
C THR A 119 -15.84 -12.42 -6.34
N ASN A 120 -15.31 -13.10 -7.35
CA ASN A 120 -16.04 -13.53 -8.55
C ASN A 120 -16.65 -14.94 -8.46
N ASN A 121 -16.54 -15.62 -7.32
CA ASN A 121 -17.17 -16.92 -7.10
C ASN A 121 -18.32 -16.80 -6.07
N PRO A 122 -19.58 -16.53 -6.51
CA PRO A 122 -20.73 -16.57 -5.62
C PRO A 122 -21.15 -18.02 -5.37
N GLU A 123 -20.44 -18.72 -4.49
CA GLU A 123 -20.91 -20.02 -3.99
C GLU A 123 -21.66 -19.82 -2.68
N GLY A 124 -22.98 -19.93 -2.79
CA GLY A 124 -23.94 -19.91 -1.69
C GLY A 124 -25.38 -19.83 -2.20
N ALA A 125 -25.75 -20.77 -3.06
CA ALA A 125 -27.14 -21.15 -3.31
C ALA A 125 -27.71 -21.89 -2.08
#